data_AF-N2A3I8-F1
#
_entry.id   AF-N2A3I8-F1
#
_cell.length_a   1.000
_cell.length_b   1.000
_cell.length_c   1.000
_cell.angle_alpha   90.00
_cell.angle_beta   90.00
_cell.angle_gamma   90.00
#
_symmetry.space_group_name_H-M   'P 1'
#
loop_
_entity.id
_entity.type
_entity.pdbx_description
1 polymer ?
#
loop_
_entity_poly.entity_id
_entity_poly.type
_entity_poly.pdbx_seq_one_letter_code
_entity_poly.pdbx_strand_id
1 'polypeptide(L)'
;MRNYKTQMEAARKGIQTNELKKAAEKEHMTPEELMPLVAEGKVVICANKNHTCIEPCGIGSMLRTKINVNLGVSADCKDYDVEMQKVMEAVNLGAHAIMDLSSHGDTGPFRRKLTKECPVMIGTVPVYDSVIHYQRDLDTLTAQDFIEVIRLHAQDGVDFVTLHCGITRKTIDQIRSHKRKMNIVSRGGSLVFAWMCMTGNENPFYEYYDDILEICREYDVTISLGDACRPGCLADASDVCQIEELVRLGELTKRAWERDVQVMVEGPGHMPMDQIEANMKIQQTICGGAPFYVLGPLVTDIAPGYDHITAAIGGAIAAAAGAAFLCYVTPAEHLALPNVEDVRQGIIASKIAAHAADLAKGVRGAGQIDDKMADARKNLDWEGQWACALDPETARNIRKERKPEHEDTCSMCGKFCAVRSMNKALAGEHIDIL
;
A
#
# COMPACT_ATOMS: atom_id res chain seq x y z
N MET A 1 18.03 -19.54 -19.84
CA MET A 1 16.65 -19.00 -19.85
C MET A 1 15.98 -19.41 -18.54
N ARG A 2 15.18 -18.53 -17.91
CA ARG A 2 14.37 -18.90 -16.73
C ARG A 2 13.44 -20.07 -17.11
N ASN A 3 13.33 -21.08 -16.25
CA ASN A 3 12.44 -22.26 -16.44
C ASN A 3 11.04 -22.06 -15.79
N TYR A 4 10.74 -20.83 -15.39
CA TYR A 4 9.48 -20.33 -14.88
C TYR A 4 9.26 -18.93 -15.46
N LYS A 5 8.01 -18.46 -15.52
CA LYS A 5 7.70 -17.08 -15.89
C LYS A 5 7.33 -16.20 -14.71
N THR A 6 6.71 -16.75 -13.65
CA THR A 6 6.29 -15.99 -12.46
C THR A 6 6.83 -16.57 -11.16
N GLN A 7 6.87 -15.78 -10.08
CA GLN A 7 7.22 -16.31 -8.74
C GLN A 7 6.24 -17.39 -8.27
N MET A 8 4.95 -17.26 -8.58
CA MET A 8 3.94 -18.29 -8.26
C MET A 8 4.22 -19.60 -9.00
N GLU A 9 4.54 -19.54 -10.30
CA GLU A 9 4.92 -20.73 -11.08
C GLU A 9 6.20 -21.37 -10.53
N ALA A 10 7.19 -20.56 -10.17
CA ALA A 10 8.44 -21.03 -9.59
C ALA A 10 8.17 -21.77 -8.26
N ALA A 11 7.38 -21.17 -7.37
CA ALA A 11 7.03 -21.76 -6.09
C ALA A 11 6.26 -23.08 -6.24
N ARG A 12 5.29 -23.17 -7.17
CA ARG A 12 4.56 -24.42 -7.47
C ARG A 12 5.46 -25.52 -8.02
N LYS A 13 6.54 -25.15 -8.72
CA LYS A 13 7.58 -26.08 -9.21
C LYS A 13 8.64 -26.41 -8.15
N GLY A 14 8.55 -25.86 -6.94
CA GLY A 14 9.55 -26.06 -5.87
C GLY A 14 10.87 -25.33 -6.11
N ILE A 15 10.88 -24.28 -6.94
CA ILE A 15 12.09 -23.52 -7.30
C ILE A 15 12.27 -22.37 -6.30
N GLN A 16 13.36 -22.40 -5.55
CA GLN A 16 13.76 -21.29 -4.67
C GLN A 16 14.48 -20.20 -5.47
N THR A 17 13.72 -19.22 -5.94
CA THR A 17 14.24 -18.04 -6.65
C THR A 17 15.07 -17.14 -5.71
N ASN A 18 15.87 -16.25 -6.28
CA ASN A 18 16.60 -15.26 -5.48
C ASN A 18 15.64 -14.27 -4.82
N GLU A 19 14.57 -13.90 -5.52
CA GLU A 19 13.52 -13.02 -5.04
C GLU A 19 12.82 -13.61 -3.81
N LEU A 20 12.49 -14.91 -3.84
CA LEU A 20 11.92 -15.63 -2.70
C LEU A 20 12.88 -15.70 -1.50
N LYS A 21 14.16 -15.96 -1.74
CA LYS A 21 15.18 -16.00 -0.66
C LYS A 21 15.33 -14.64 0.02
N LYS A 22 15.42 -13.56 -0.76
CA LYS A 22 15.49 -12.19 -0.23
C LYS A 22 14.23 -11.80 0.55
N ALA A 23 13.04 -12.14 0.02
CA ALA A 23 11.78 -11.89 0.71
C ALA A 23 11.71 -12.66 2.05
N ALA A 24 12.10 -13.94 2.06
CA ALA A 24 12.13 -14.75 3.27
C ALA A 24 13.10 -14.20 4.32
N GLU A 25 14.33 -13.82 3.90
CA GLU A 25 15.33 -13.22 4.79
C GLU A 25 14.81 -11.94 5.46
N LYS A 26 14.19 -11.04 4.69
CA LYS A 26 13.60 -9.80 5.21
C LYS A 26 12.55 -10.11 6.28
N GLU A 27 11.73 -11.13 6.08
CA GLU A 27 10.67 -11.53 7.03
C GLU A 27 11.15 -12.48 8.13
N HIS A 28 12.47 -12.70 8.23
CA HIS A 28 13.09 -13.64 9.17
C HIS A 28 12.57 -15.08 9.02
N MET A 29 12.12 -15.48 7.82
CA MET A 29 11.61 -16.81 7.48
C MET A 29 12.62 -17.59 6.62
N THR A 30 12.47 -18.92 6.55
CA THR A 30 13.21 -19.72 5.56
C THR A 30 12.49 -19.73 4.20
N PRO A 31 13.21 -19.95 3.09
CA PRO A 31 12.59 -20.16 1.78
C PRO A 31 11.53 -21.27 1.77
N GLU A 32 11.75 -22.33 2.54
CA GLU A 32 10.82 -23.47 2.68
C GLU A 32 9.53 -23.09 3.42
N GLU A 33 9.60 -22.16 4.38
CA GLU A 33 8.40 -21.63 5.06
C GLU A 33 7.58 -20.72 4.13
N LEU A 34 8.25 -19.89 3.31
CA LEU A 34 7.58 -18.88 2.48
C LEU A 34 7.01 -19.44 1.16
N MET A 35 7.70 -20.41 0.54
CA MET A 35 7.36 -20.93 -0.77
C MET A 35 5.93 -21.51 -0.90
N PRO A 36 5.41 -22.31 0.05
CA PRO A 36 4.02 -22.77 -0.02
C PRO A 36 3.01 -21.62 -0.05
N LEU A 37 3.28 -20.52 0.67
CA LEU A 37 2.39 -19.36 0.71
C LEU A 37 2.35 -18.63 -0.64
N VAL A 38 3.49 -18.55 -1.33
CA VAL A 38 3.58 -18.00 -2.70
C VAL A 38 2.88 -18.92 -3.71
N ALA A 39 3.07 -20.24 -3.58
CA ALA A 39 2.45 -21.23 -4.48
C ALA A 39 0.91 -21.24 -4.35
N GLU A 40 0.40 -21.04 -3.14
CA GLU A 40 -1.03 -20.92 -2.81
C GLU A 40 -1.64 -19.54 -3.13
N GLY A 41 -0.80 -18.53 -3.41
CA GLY A 41 -1.26 -17.16 -3.69
C GLY A 41 -1.59 -16.32 -2.45
N LYS A 42 -1.28 -16.82 -1.25
CA LYS A 42 -1.43 -16.09 0.03
C LYS A 42 -0.33 -15.06 0.28
N VAL A 43 0.79 -15.20 -0.44
CA VAL A 43 1.86 -14.21 -0.52
C VAL A 43 2.13 -13.91 -1.98
N VAL A 44 2.33 -12.64 -2.30
CA VAL A 44 2.88 -12.22 -3.60
C VAL A 44 4.27 -11.62 -3.42
N ILE A 45 5.11 -11.78 -4.43
CA ILE A 45 6.41 -11.11 -4.56
C ILE A 45 6.36 -10.38 -5.90
N CYS A 46 6.00 -9.09 -5.85
CA CYS A 46 5.92 -8.24 -7.03
C CYS A 46 7.33 -7.96 -7.55
N ALA A 47 7.74 -8.63 -8.62
CA ALA A 47 9.11 -8.58 -9.12
C ALA A 47 9.13 -8.80 -10.63
N ASN A 48 8.71 -7.77 -11.37
CA ASN A 48 8.75 -7.82 -12.82
C ASN A 48 10.19 -8.07 -13.28
N LYS A 49 10.37 -8.99 -14.23
CA LYS A 49 11.70 -9.37 -14.75
C LYS A 49 12.51 -8.20 -15.33
N ASN A 50 11.85 -7.10 -15.70
CA ASN A 50 12.48 -5.89 -16.23
C ASN A 50 12.82 -4.86 -15.14
N HIS A 51 12.33 -5.01 -13.91
CA HIS A 51 12.72 -4.15 -12.79
C HIS A 51 14.03 -4.64 -12.17
N THR A 52 15.17 -4.19 -12.72
CA THR A 52 16.47 -4.78 -12.40
C THR A 52 17.09 -4.32 -11.08
N CYS A 53 16.65 -3.19 -10.52
CA CYS A 53 17.18 -2.64 -9.27
C CYS A 53 16.33 -2.99 -8.03
N ILE A 54 15.26 -3.76 -8.22
CA ILE A 54 14.33 -4.11 -7.14
C ILE A 54 15.04 -4.88 -6.03
N GLU A 55 14.72 -4.53 -4.79
CA GLU A 55 14.97 -5.30 -3.59
C GLU A 55 13.67 -6.02 -3.19
N PRO A 56 13.45 -7.28 -3.62
CA PRO A 56 12.17 -7.96 -3.54
C PRO A 56 11.60 -8.03 -2.12
N CYS A 57 10.28 -7.98 -2.02
CA CYS A 57 9.54 -7.97 -0.77
C CYS A 57 8.29 -8.86 -0.89
N GLY A 58 7.98 -9.62 0.15
CA GLY A 58 6.75 -10.40 0.20
C GLY A 58 5.59 -9.58 0.77
N ILE A 59 4.42 -9.68 0.15
CA ILE A 59 3.16 -9.10 0.65
C ILE A 59 2.21 -10.25 0.99
N GLY A 60 1.82 -10.36 2.26
CA GLY A 60 0.86 -11.36 2.75
C GLY A 60 0.47 -11.09 4.20
N SER A 61 -0.71 -11.55 4.63
CA SER A 61 -1.31 -11.21 5.92
C SER A 61 -0.51 -11.71 7.14
N MET A 62 0.24 -12.80 6.96
CA MET A 62 1.13 -13.41 7.95
C MET A 62 2.52 -12.77 8.03
N LEU A 63 2.86 -11.90 7.08
CA LEU A 63 4.14 -11.19 7.05
C LEU A 63 4.01 -9.84 7.76
N ARG A 64 5.12 -9.10 7.88
CA ARG A 64 5.05 -7.69 8.30
C ARG A 64 4.14 -6.90 7.36
N THR A 65 3.34 -5.99 7.89
CA THR A 65 2.46 -5.16 7.07
C THR A 65 3.29 -4.17 6.25
N LYS A 66 3.00 -4.11 4.95
CA LYS A 66 3.70 -3.24 4.00
C LYS A 66 2.96 -1.91 3.84
N ILE A 67 3.66 -0.89 3.35
CA ILE A 67 3.06 0.42 3.07
C ILE A 67 3.38 0.89 1.65
N ASN A 68 2.39 1.47 0.98
CA ASN A 68 2.51 2.10 -0.33
C ASN A 68 2.45 3.63 -0.21
N VAL A 69 3.21 4.30 -1.07
CA VAL A 69 3.18 5.76 -1.23
C VAL A 69 2.77 6.08 -2.67
N ASN A 70 1.77 6.94 -2.83
CA ASN A 70 1.33 7.42 -4.13
C ASN A 70 2.10 8.68 -4.51
N LEU A 71 2.71 8.68 -5.68
CA LEU A 71 3.43 9.83 -6.24
C LEU A 71 3.09 9.93 -7.72
N GLY A 72 3.50 11.01 -8.38
CA GLY A 72 3.30 11.15 -9.81
C GLY A 72 3.35 12.57 -10.32
N VAL A 73 3.70 12.67 -11.59
CA VAL A 73 3.74 13.91 -12.37
C VAL A 73 2.32 14.39 -12.63
N SER A 74 2.07 15.67 -12.35
CA SER A 74 0.78 16.32 -12.60
C SER A 74 0.96 17.57 -13.46
N ALA A 75 -0.15 18.19 -13.87
CA ALA A 75 -0.08 19.46 -14.59
C ALA A 75 0.67 20.55 -13.80
N ASP A 76 0.62 20.47 -12.47
CA ASP A 76 1.21 21.44 -11.53
C ASP A 76 2.67 21.12 -11.16
N CYS A 77 3.13 19.88 -11.37
CA CYS A 77 4.51 19.47 -11.11
C CYS A 77 5.02 18.57 -12.24
N LYS A 78 5.80 19.15 -13.16
CA LYS A 78 6.27 18.50 -14.40
C LYS A 78 7.73 18.02 -14.35
N ASP A 79 8.44 18.35 -13.27
CA ASP A 79 9.87 18.06 -13.14
C ASP A 79 10.08 16.64 -12.58
N TYR A 80 10.59 15.75 -13.43
CA TYR A 80 10.86 14.37 -13.08
C TYR A 80 11.95 14.20 -12.02
N ASP A 81 12.91 15.12 -11.94
CA ASP A 81 13.99 15.05 -10.95
C ASP A 81 13.46 15.41 -9.56
N VAL A 82 12.59 16.41 -9.47
CA VAL A 82 11.88 16.76 -8.23
C VAL A 82 10.98 15.61 -7.77
N GLU A 83 10.24 14.98 -8.68
CA GLU A 83 9.39 13.85 -8.32
C GLU A 83 10.22 12.63 -7.88
N MET A 84 11.36 12.39 -8.53
CA MET A 84 12.30 11.33 -8.14
C MET A 84 12.91 11.59 -6.75
N GLN A 85 13.14 12.84 -6.36
CA GLN A 85 13.58 13.15 -4.99
C GLN A 85 12.54 12.75 -3.95
N LYS A 86 11.24 13.00 -4.20
CA LYS A 86 10.16 12.55 -3.31
C LYS A 86 10.10 11.03 -3.23
N VAL A 87 10.31 10.35 -4.35
CA VAL A 87 10.38 8.89 -4.42
C VAL A 87 11.50 8.36 -3.51
N MET A 88 12.71 8.89 -3.66
CA MET A 88 13.85 8.43 -2.86
C MET A 88 13.71 8.80 -1.38
N GLU A 89 13.11 9.95 -1.07
CA GLU A 89 12.78 10.30 0.32
C GLU A 89 11.75 9.32 0.91
N ALA A 90 10.71 8.95 0.15
CA ALA A 90 9.75 7.95 0.58
C ALA A 90 10.42 6.58 0.84
N VAL A 91 11.35 6.17 -0.01
CA VAL A 91 12.16 4.95 0.16
C VAL A 91 13.02 5.04 1.44
N ASN A 92 13.70 6.16 1.66
CA ASN A 92 14.52 6.40 2.86
C ASN A 92 13.70 6.36 4.15
N LEU A 93 12.46 6.86 4.09
CA LEU A 93 11.51 6.80 5.18
C LEU A 93 10.90 5.40 5.38
N GLY A 94 11.15 4.45 4.47
CA GLY A 94 10.76 3.05 4.60
C GLY A 94 9.47 2.67 3.88
N ALA A 95 9.12 3.36 2.78
CA ALA A 95 8.10 2.89 1.85
C ALA A 95 8.47 1.51 1.27
N HIS A 96 7.49 0.64 1.08
CA HIS A 96 7.72 -0.69 0.49
C HIS A 96 7.31 -0.75 -0.98
N ALA A 97 6.50 0.21 -1.42
CA ALA A 97 6.13 0.40 -2.79
C ALA A 97 5.89 1.88 -3.08
N ILE A 98 6.07 2.23 -4.35
CA ILE A 98 5.66 3.50 -4.93
C ILE A 98 4.66 3.19 -6.02
N MET A 99 3.50 3.83 -5.97
CA MET A 99 2.58 3.85 -7.10
C MET A 99 2.77 5.13 -7.90
N ASP A 100 3.15 4.98 -9.16
CA ASP A 100 3.17 6.07 -10.13
C ASP A 100 1.75 6.31 -10.66
N LEU A 101 1.16 7.40 -10.16
CA LEU A 101 -0.16 7.90 -10.52
C LEU A 101 -0.06 9.13 -11.44
N SER A 102 1.05 9.28 -12.16
CA SER A 102 1.27 10.37 -13.11
C SER A 102 0.08 10.50 -14.06
N SER A 103 -0.39 11.73 -14.24
CA SER A 103 -1.62 12.01 -14.98
C SER A 103 -1.48 13.15 -16.00
N HIS A 104 -0.26 13.49 -16.41
CA HIS A 104 0.00 14.57 -17.36
C HIS A 104 1.28 14.35 -18.17
N GLY A 105 1.27 14.79 -19.43
CA GLY A 105 2.43 14.75 -20.31
C GLY A 105 2.75 13.34 -20.83
N ASP A 106 4.02 13.05 -21.08
CA ASP A 106 4.49 11.69 -21.34
C ASP A 106 4.90 11.04 -20.01
N THR A 107 4.20 9.98 -19.62
CA THR A 107 4.44 9.27 -18.35
C THR A 107 5.56 8.22 -18.48
N GLY A 108 5.87 7.78 -19.70
CA GLY A 108 6.80 6.69 -19.97
C GLY A 108 8.25 6.97 -19.51
N PRO A 109 8.83 8.16 -19.76
CA PRO A 109 10.17 8.50 -19.29
C PRO A 109 10.32 8.39 -17.78
N PHE A 110 9.35 8.90 -17.01
CA PHE A 110 9.39 8.83 -15.56
C PHE A 110 9.22 7.40 -15.06
N ARG A 111 8.24 6.66 -15.59
CA ARG A 111 8.02 5.23 -15.28
C ARG A 111 9.27 4.38 -15.51
N ARG A 112 9.97 4.57 -16.64
CA ARG A 112 11.24 3.88 -16.93
C ARG A 112 12.41 4.33 -16.04
N LYS A 113 12.37 5.55 -15.50
CA LYS A 113 13.36 6.02 -14.53
C LYS A 113 13.12 5.35 -13.18
N LEU A 114 11.87 5.29 -12.73
CA LEU A 114 11.47 4.59 -11.50
C LEU A 114 11.96 3.14 -11.48
N THR A 115 11.68 2.37 -12.52
CA THR A 115 12.04 0.94 -12.59
C THR A 115 13.54 0.67 -12.81
N LYS A 116 14.35 1.72 -12.99
CA LYS A 116 15.82 1.63 -13.08
C LYS A 116 16.53 2.07 -11.81
N GLU A 117 15.92 2.96 -11.02
CA GLU A 117 16.58 3.66 -9.93
C GLU A 117 15.91 3.44 -8.55
N CYS A 118 14.64 3.04 -8.50
CA CYS A 118 13.89 2.87 -7.26
C CYS A 118 13.92 1.41 -6.78
N PRO A 119 14.52 1.08 -5.62
CA PRO A 119 14.71 -0.31 -5.21
C PRO A 119 13.44 -0.97 -4.63
N VAL A 120 12.31 -0.27 -4.55
CA VAL A 120 11.06 -0.79 -3.99
C VAL A 120 10.03 -1.07 -5.08
N MET A 121 8.97 -1.80 -4.78
CA MET A 121 7.98 -2.22 -5.78
C MET A 121 7.35 -1.01 -6.48
N ILE A 122 7.22 -1.05 -7.80
CA ILE A 122 6.56 -0.02 -8.60
C ILE A 122 5.18 -0.49 -9.04
N GLY A 123 4.16 0.26 -8.63
CA GLY A 123 2.78 0.08 -9.05
C GLY A 123 2.30 1.15 -10.00
N THR A 124 1.28 0.86 -10.80
CA THR A 124 0.61 1.86 -11.65
C THR A 124 -0.88 1.57 -11.79
N VAL A 125 -1.63 2.55 -12.33
CA VAL A 125 -3.03 2.39 -12.72
C VAL A 125 -3.15 2.63 -14.24
N PRO A 126 -3.02 1.60 -15.10
CA PRO A 126 -2.91 1.77 -16.56
C PRO A 126 -4.04 2.56 -17.23
N VAL A 127 -5.25 2.55 -16.67
CA VAL A 127 -6.38 3.32 -17.23
C VAL A 127 -6.13 4.83 -17.20
N TYR A 128 -5.30 5.35 -16.28
CA TYR A 128 -4.94 6.77 -16.28
C TYR A 128 -4.09 7.12 -17.51
N ASP A 129 -3.10 6.27 -17.77
CA ASP A 129 -2.18 6.48 -18.89
C ASP A 129 -2.86 6.23 -20.24
N SER A 130 -3.92 5.42 -20.30
CA SER A 130 -4.63 5.15 -21.55
C SER A 130 -5.20 6.42 -22.20
N VAL A 131 -5.76 7.33 -21.40
CA VAL A 131 -6.29 8.61 -21.92
C VAL A 131 -5.15 9.54 -22.35
N ILE A 132 -4.06 9.54 -21.59
CA ILE A 132 -2.93 10.46 -21.77
C ILE A 132 -2.05 10.04 -22.95
N HIS A 133 -1.71 8.75 -23.02
CA HIS A 133 -0.86 8.15 -24.03
C HIS A 133 -1.44 8.33 -25.44
N TYR A 134 -2.74 8.04 -25.60
CA TYR A 134 -3.40 8.15 -26.89
C TYR A 134 -3.88 9.56 -27.22
N GLN A 135 -3.90 10.48 -26.24
CA GLN A 135 -4.41 11.85 -26.40
C GLN A 135 -5.79 11.91 -27.08
N ARG A 136 -6.66 11.00 -26.66
CA ARG A 136 -7.96 10.74 -27.26
C ARG A 136 -9.05 10.80 -26.19
N ASP A 137 -10.21 11.30 -26.58
CA ASP A 137 -11.38 11.30 -25.71
C ASP A 137 -11.77 9.85 -25.37
N LEU A 138 -12.27 9.68 -24.14
CA LEU A 138 -12.48 8.37 -23.53
C LEU A 138 -13.36 7.46 -24.40
N ASP A 139 -14.48 7.96 -24.92
CA ASP A 139 -15.41 7.21 -25.77
C ASP A 139 -14.83 6.78 -27.12
N THR A 140 -13.73 7.40 -27.54
CA THR A 140 -13.04 6.98 -28.76
C THR A 140 -12.09 5.82 -28.52
N LEU A 141 -11.64 5.56 -27.29
CA LEU A 141 -10.73 4.46 -26.97
C LEU A 141 -11.43 3.09 -27.13
N THR A 142 -10.68 2.09 -27.55
CA THR A 142 -11.12 0.70 -27.69
C THR A 142 -10.67 -0.16 -26.51
N ALA A 143 -11.28 -1.33 -26.32
CA ALA A 143 -10.81 -2.30 -25.32
C ALA A 143 -9.33 -2.65 -25.50
N GLN A 144 -8.88 -2.78 -26.76
CA GLN A 144 -7.50 -3.09 -27.10
C GLN A 144 -6.53 -1.96 -26.73
N ASP A 145 -6.95 -0.69 -26.83
CA ASP A 145 -6.14 0.46 -26.42
C ASP A 145 -5.79 0.35 -24.92
N PHE A 146 -6.75 -0.02 -24.07
CA PHE A 146 -6.49 -0.21 -22.63
C PHE A 146 -5.54 -1.39 -22.35
N ILE A 147 -5.71 -2.51 -23.06
CA ILE A 147 -4.87 -3.71 -22.88
C ILE A 147 -3.43 -3.43 -23.32
N GLU A 148 -3.24 -2.68 -24.41
CA GLU A 148 -1.89 -2.33 -24.88
C GLU A 148 -1.13 -1.47 -23.87
N VAL A 149 -1.80 -0.57 -23.17
CA VAL A 149 -1.18 0.24 -22.11
C VAL A 149 -0.69 -0.62 -20.94
N ILE A 150 -1.43 -1.68 -20.58
CA ILE A 150 -0.95 -2.67 -19.59
C ILE A 150 0.34 -3.33 -20.07
N ARG A 151 0.42 -3.69 -21.35
CA ARG A 151 1.64 -4.25 -21.95
C ARG A 151 2.80 -3.27 -21.92
N LEU A 152 2.57 -2.00 -22.25
CA LEU A 152 3.59 -0.95 -22.18
C LEU A 152 4.15 -0.82 -20.76
N HIS A 153 3.28 -0.79 -19.74
CA HIS A 153 3.70 -0.74 -18.34
C HIS A 153 4.50 -1.98 -17.92
N ALA A 154 4.07 -3.17 -18.34
CA ALA A 154 4.80 -4.42 -18.10
C ALA A 154 6.19 -4.41 -18.75
N GLN A 155 6.31 -3.87 -19.97
CA GLN A 155 7.59 -3.71 -20.67
C GLN A 155 8.51 -2.72 -19.97
N ASP A 156 7.97 -1.62 -19.45
CA ASP A 156 8.72 -0.60 -18.71
C ASP A 156 9.20 -1.09 -17.33
N GLY A 157 8.75 -2.26 -16.86
CA GLY A 157 9.22 -2.89 -15.62
C GLY A 157 8.31 -2.65 -14.41
N VAL A 158 7.06 -2.26 -14.60
CA VAL A 158 6.10 -2.12 -13.49
C VAL A 158 5.86 -3.48 -12.82
N ASP A 159 5.96 -3.55 -11.50
CA ASP A 159 5.84 -4.79 -10.73
C ASP A 159 4.40 -5.21 -10.47
N PHE A 160 3.50 -4.24 -10.33
CA PHE A 160 2.07 -4.51 -10.21
C PHE A 160 1.19 -3.46 -10.87
N VAL A 161 0.03 -3.90 -11.38
CA VAL A 161 -0.94 -3.03 -12.05
C VAL A 161 -2.29 -3.09 -11.36
N THR A 162 -2.86 -1.92 -11.08
CA THR A 162 -4.22 -1.81 -10.55
C THR A 162 -5.23 -1.86 -11.68
N LEU A 163 -6.02 -2.93 -11.73
CA LEU A 163 -7.01 -3.18 -12.77
C LEU A 163 -8.41 -3.29 -12.17
N HIS A 164 -9.30 -2.41 -12.60
CA HIS A 164 -10.67 -2.32 -12.10
C HIS A 164 -11.57 -3.33 -12.82
N CYS A 165 -11.23 -4.61 -12.75
CA CYS A 165 -11.95 -5.70 -13.43
C CYS A 165 -13.27 -6.06 -12.73
N GLY A 166 -13.50 -5.51 -11.54
CA GLY A 166 -14.60 -5.87 -10.65
C GLY A 166 -15.96 -5.28 -10.99
N ILE A 167 -16.05 -4.34 -11.92
CA ILE A 167 -17.33 -3.74 -12.35
C ILE A 167 -17.76 -4.26 -13.70
N THR A 168 -19.07 -4.44 -13.90
CA THR A 168 -19.65 -4.89 -15.17
C THR A 168 -20.82 -4.00 -15.57
N ARG A 169 -21.42 -4.25 -16.74
CA ARG A 169 -22.64 -3.53 -17.15
C ARG A 169 -23.77 -3.66 -16.12
N LYS A 170 -23.85 -4.79 -15.41
CA LYS A 170 -24.80 -4.96 -14.29
C LYS A 170 -24.55 -3.93 -13.18
N THR A 171 -23.29 -3.61 -12.89
CA THR A 171 -22.91 -2.59 -11.91
C THR A 171 -23.42 -1.20 -12.30
N ILE A 172 -23.49 -0.88 -13.60
CA ILE A 172 -24.09 0.38 -14.09
C ILE A 172 -25.56 0.48 -13.66
N ASP A 173 -26.34 -0.58 -13.89
CA ASP A 173 -27.75 -0.61 -13.51
C ASP A 173 -27.93 -0.56 -11.98
N GLN A 174 -27.03 -1.20 -11.24
CA GLN A 174 -27.02 -1.15 -9.77
C GLN A 174 -26.74 0.24 -9.24
N ILE A 175 -25.73 0.95 -9.76
CA ILE A 175 -25.41 2.31 -9.30
C ILE A 175 -26.51 3.30 -9.70
N ARG A 176 -27.16 3.12 -10.86
CA ARG A 176 -28.31 3.95 -11.24
C ARG A 176 -29.52 3.74 -10.33
N SER A 177 -29.71 2.53 -9.81
CA SER A 177 -30.83 2.20 -8.92
C SER A 177 -30.53 2.49 -7.45
N HIS A 178 -29.32 2.20 -6.99
CA HIS A 178 -28.84 2.40 -5.63
C HIS A 178 -28.11 3.74 -5.54
N LYS A 179 -28.78 4.73 -4.94
CA LYS A 179 -28.24 6.09 -4.79
C LYS A 179 -27.23 6.14 -3.65
N ARG A 180 -26.00 5.69 -3.91
CA ARG A 180 -24.85 5.96 -3.03
C ARG A 180 -24.73 7.45 -2.75
N LYS A 181 -24.25 7.80 -1.56
CA LYS A 181 -24.07 9.20 -1.15
C LYS A 181 -22.95 9.88 -1.96
N MET A 182 -21.88 9.16 -2.30
CA MET A 182 -20.75 9.68 -3.07
C MET A 182 -20.50 8.95 -4.42
N ASN A 183 -21.45 8.13 -4.89
CA ASN A 183 -21.31 7.35 -6.13
C ASN A 183 -20.01 6.50 -6.16
N ILE A 184 -19.25 6.56 -7.26
CA ILE A 184 -17.91 5.96 -7.39
C ILE A 184 -16.87 7.04 -7.11
N VAL A 185 -16.01 6.81 -6.13
CA VAL A 185 -14.88 7.68 -5.79
C VAL A 185 -13.53 7.16 -6.29
N SER A 186 -13.49 5.92 -6.81
CA SER A 186 -12.31 5.43 -7.50
C SER A 186 -12.12 6.18 -8.82
N ARG A 187 -10.98 6.87 -8.99
CA ARG A 187 -10.65 7.52 -10.26
C ARG A 187 -10.55 6.50 -11.40
N GLY A 188 -9.92 5.36 -11.19
CA GLY A 188 -9.81 4.33 -12.23
C GLY A 188 -11.14 3.64 -12.49
N GLY A 189 -11.88 3.35 -11.41
CA GLY A 189 -13.24 2.80 -11.50
C GLY A 189 -14.20 3.72 -12.24
N SER A 190 -14.15 5.03 -12.00
CA SER A 190 -15.04 6.01 -12.64
C SER A 190 -14.73 6.19 -14.12
N LEU A 191 -13.45 6.14 -14.52
CA LEU A 191 -13.05 6.18 -15.93
C LEU A 191 -13.56 4.94 -16.68
N VAL A 192 -13.37 3.73 -16.13
CA VAL A 192 -13.90 2.51 -16.75
C VAL A 192 -15.43 2.54 -16.80
N PHE A 193 -16.09 2.94 -15.71
CA PHE A 193 -17.54 3.08 -15.65
C PHE A 193 -18.08 4.06 -16.69
N ALA A 194 -17.44 5.23 -16.83
CA ALA A 194 -17.80 6.24 -17.82
C ALA A 194 -17.63 5.71 -19.25
N TRP A 195 -16.50 5.05 -19.54
CA TRP A 195 -16.24 4.44 -20.84
C TRP A 195 -17.33 3.42 -21.23
N MET A 196 -17.71 2.53 -20.29
CA MET A 196 -18.77 1.56 -20.52
C MET A 196 -20.14 2.23 -20.76
N CYS A 197 -20.44 3.32 -20.03
CA CYS A 197 -21.68 4.08 -20.22
C CYS A 197 -21.74 4.77 -21.58
N MET A 198 -20.62 5.33 -22.05
CA MET A 198 -20.55 6.09 -23.31
C MET A 198 -20.58 5.16 -24.54
N THR A 199 -19.93 4.00 -24.45
CA THR A 199 -19.78 3.09 -25.59
C THR A 199 -20.81 1.95 -25.61
N GLY A 200 -21.43 1.64 -24.45
CA GLY A 200 -22.32 0.49 -24.30
C GLY A 200 -21.60 -0.87 -24.23
N ASN A 201 -20.25 -0.87 -24.26
CA ASN A 201 -19.43 -2.07 -24.16
C ASN A 201 -19.36 -2.60 -22.72
N GLU A 202 -18.93 -3.86 -22.57
CA GLU A 202 -18.58 -4.43 -21.26
C GLU A 202 -17.21 -3.93 -20.79
N ASN A 203 -16.93 -4.00 -19.49
CA ASN A 203 -15.63 -3.63 -18.94
C ASN A 203 -14.49 -4.35 -19.68
N PRO A 204 -13.55 -3.62 -20.30
CA PRO A 204 -12.51 -4.22 -21.13
C PRO A 204 -11.57 -5.10 -20.31
N PHE A 205 -11.32 -4.76 -19.04
CA PHE A 205 -10.46 -5.56 -18.17
C PHE A 205 -11.13 -6.85 -17.70
N TYR A 206 -12.47 -6.88 -17.68
CA TYR A 206 -13.24 -8.07 -17.34
C TYR A 206 -13.40 -8.99 -18.55
N GLU A 207 -13.80 -8.43 -19.70
CA GLU A 207 -14.05 -9.18 -20.94
C GLU A 207 -12.76 -9.83 -21.46
N TYR A 208 -11.65 -9.09 -21.47
CA TYR A 208 -10.36 -9.54 -22.01
C TYR A 208 -9.38 -9.95 -20.91
N TYR A 209 -9.88 -10.43 -19.78
CA TYR A 209 -9.03 -10.77 -18.63
C TYR A 209 -7.95 -11.81 -18.97
N ASP A 210 -8.25 -12.81 -19.80
CA ASP A 210 -7.25 -13.84 -20.18
C ASP A 210 -6.07 -13.26 -20.99
N ASP A 211 -6.33 -12.27 -21.86
CA ASP A 211 -5.26 -11.60 -22.61
C ASP A 211 -4.34 -10.80 -21.67
N ILE A 212 -4.93 -10.19 -20.64
CA ILE A 212 -4.19 -9.51 -19.56
C ILE A 212 -3.37 -10.52 -18.76
N LEU A 213 -3.92 -11.70 -18.44
CA LEU A 213 -3.18 -12.75 -17.74
C LEU A 213 -1.95 -13.19 -18.52
N GLU A 214 -2.03 -13.31 -19.85
CA GLU A 214 -0.86 -13.64 -20.67
C GLU A 214 0.22 -12.55 -20.61
N ILE A 215 -0.16 -11.26 -20.61
CA ILE A 215 0.78 -10.14 -20.39
C ILE A 215 1.44 -10.27 -19.02
N CYS A 216 0.65 -10.35 -17.96
CA CYS A 216 1.14 -10.39 -16.58
C CYS A 216 2.06 -11.59 -16.37
N ARG A 217 1.69 -12.77 -16.91
CA ARG A 217 2.50 -13.99 -16.83
C ARG A 217 3.80 -13.87 -17.62
N GLU A 218 3.82 -13.16 -18.74
CA GLU A 218 5.04 -12.99 -19.53
C GLU A 218 6.13 -12.21 -18.77
N TYR A 219 5.74 -11.19 -18.00
CA TYR A 219 6.66 -10.25 -17.35
C TYR A 219 6.79 -10.44 -15.82
N ASP A 220 5.99 -11.31 -15.21
CA ASP A 220 5.84 -11.46 -13.74
C ASP A 220 5.24 -10.22 -13.08
N VAL A 221 4.24 -9.61 -13.73
CA VAL A 221 3.49 -8.49 -13.18
C VAL A 221 2.38 -9.04 -12.28
N THR A 222 2.34 -8.57 -11.04
CA THR A 222 1.25 -8.89 -10.10
C THR A 222 0.01 -8.06 -10.42
N ILE A 223 -1.17 -8.67 -10.43
CA ILE A 223 -2.42 -7.92 -10.59
C ILE A 223 -2.87 -7.45 -9.22
N SER A 224 -3.02 -6.13 -9.06
CA SER A 224 -3.79 -5.53 -7.97
C SER A 224 -5.22 -5.36 -8.46
N LEU A 225 -6.12 -6.23 -8.01
CA LEU A 225 -7.52 -6.18 -8.42
C LEU A 225 -8.20 -4.99 -7.73
N GLY A 226 -8.41 -3.92 -8.49
CA GLY A 226 -8.87 -2.61 -7.99
C GLY A 226 -10.31 -2.60 -7.51
N ASP A 227 -10.58 -1.74 -6.53
CA ASP A 227 -11.86 -1.58 -5.83
C ASP A 227 -12.66 -0.39 -6.37
N ALA A 228 -13.19 -0.50 -7.59
CA ALA A 228 -13.92 0.59 -8.23
C ALA A 228 -15.12 1.07 -7.41
N CYS A 229 -15.80 0.16 -6.73
CA CYS A 229 -16.94 0.40 -5.85
C CYS A 229 -16.54 0.55 -4.38
N ARG A 230 -15.30 0.96 -4.06
CA ARG A 230 -14.98 1.31 -2.68
C ARG A 230 -15.85 2.46 -2.14
N PRO A 231 -16.14 2.49 -0.82
CA PRO A 231 -16.87 3.58 -0.19
C PRO A 231 -16.02 4.84 -0.09
N GLY A 232 -16.59 5.98 -0.48
CA GLY A 232 -15.99 7.31 -0.33
C GLY A 232 -16.50 8.11 0.87
N CYS A 233 -17.45 7.54 1.61
CA CYS A 233 -17.92 8.05 2.89
C CYS A 233 -18.43 6.89 3.74
N LEU A 234 -18.56 7.10 5.05
CA LEU A 234 -19.01 6.05 5.97
C LEU A 234 -20.40 5.50 5.62
N ALA A 235 -21.28 6.32 5.02
CA ALA A 235 -22.64 5.93 4.68
C ALA A 235 -22.72 4.90 3.54
N ASP A 236 -21.67 4.83 2.71
CA ASP A 236 -21.59 3.90 1.58
C ASP A 236 -20.79 2.63 1.95
N ALA A 237 -20.28 2.54 3.19
CA ALA A 237 -19.46 1.42 3.65
C ALA A 237 -20.26 0.11 3.73
N SER A 238 -19.65 -0.97 3.24
CA SER A 238 -20.22 -2.32 3.16
C SER A 238 -21.53 -2.42 2.38
N ASP A 239 -21.80 -1.50 1.47
CA ASP A 239 -22.99 -1.55 0.64
C ASP A 239 -22.95 -2.69 -0.39
N VAL A 240 -24.09 -2.92 -1.05
CA VAL A 240 -24.25 -4.01 -2.03
C VAL A 240 -23.25 -3.90 -3.17
N CYS A 241 -23.00 -2.68 -3.68
CA CYS A 241 -22.07 -2.47 -4.79
C CYS A 241 -20.64 -2.87 -4.41
N GLN A 242 -20.17 -2.48 -3.22
CA GLN A 242 -18.84 -2.84 -2.73
C GLN A 242 -18.70 -4.37 -2.58
N ILE A 243 -19.69 -5.02 -1.93
CA ILE A 243 -19.60 -6.46 -1.65
C ILE A 243 -19.72 -7.28 -2.95
N GLU A 244 -20.60 -6.90 -3.88
CA GLU A 244 -20.72 -7.59 -5.17
C GLU A 244 -19.46 -7.47 -6.03
N GLU A 245 -18.79 -6.31 -6.00
CA GLU A 245 -17.47 -6.17 -6.64
C GLU A 245 -16.48 -7.14 -6.00
N LEU A 246 -16.36 -7.16 -4.67
CA LEU A 246 -15.40 -8.00 -3.97
C LEU A 246 -15.60 -9.50 -4.25
N VAL A 247 -16.87 -9.95 -4.37
CA VAL A 247 -17.19 -11.33 -4.79
C VAL A 247 -16.60 -11.64 -6.17
N ARG A 248 -16.79 -10.73 -7.13
CA ARG A 248 -16.24 -10.88 -8.48
C ARG A 248 -14.71 -10.85 -8.49
N LEU A 249 -14.08 -10.02 -7.66
CA LEU A 249 -12.62 -10.02 -7.50
C LEU A 249 -12.12 -11.38 -6.97
N GLY A 250 -12.87 -12.04 -6.09
CA GLY A 250 -12.56 -13.41 -5.65
C GLY A 250 -12.61 -14.45 -6.76
N GLU A 251 -13.55 -14.33 -7.70
CA GLU A 251 -13.61 -15.19 -8.90
C GLU A 251 -12.42 -14.95 -9.83
N LEU A 252 -12.09 -13.68 -10.10
CA LEU A 252 -10.96 -13.29 -10.93
C LEU A 252 -9.61 -13.69 -10.33
N THR A 253 -9.49 -13.65 -9.00
CA THR A 253 -8.31 -14.13 -8.27
C THR A 253 -8.03 -15.60 -8.60
N LYS A 254 -9.05 -16.47 -8.53
CA LYS A 254 -8.89 -17.90 -8.84
C LYS A 254 -8.51 -18.12 -10.30
N ARG A 255 -9.16 -17.40 -11.23
CA ARG A 255 -8.85 -17.46 -12.66
C ARG A 255 -7.41 -17.04 -12.98
N ALA A 256 -6.89 -16.01 -12.30
CA ALA A 256 -5.49 -15.62 -12.42
C ALA A 256 -4.52 -16.67 -11.86
N TRP A 257 -4.85 -17.26 -10.71
CA TRP A 257 -4.06 -18.34 -10.11
C TRP A 257 -4.00 -19.59 -10.98
N GLU A 258 -5.04 -19.92 -11.76
CA GLU A 258 -5.00 -21.01 -12.74
C GLU A 258 -3.95 -20.78 -13.85
N ARG A 259 -3.55 -19.52 -14.08
CA ARG A 259 -2.52 -19.12 -15.05
C ARG A 259 -1.16 -18.80 -14.40
N ASP A 260 -0.99 -19.12 -13.12
CA ASP A 260 0.20 -18.79 -12.31
C ASP A 260 0.46 -17.27 -12.19
N VAL A 261 -0.56 -16.42 -12.33
CA VAL A 261 -0.42 -14.98 -12.17
C VAL A 261 -0.65 -14.60 -10.71
N GLN A 262 0.26 -13.82 -10.14
CA GLN A 262 0.17 -13.33 -8.77
C GLN A 262 -0.93 -12.28 -8.64
N VAL A 263 -1.70 -12.32 -7.55
CA VAL A 263 -2.82 -11.40 -7.31
C VAL A 263 -2.82 -10.90 -5.88
N MET A 264 -3.03 -9.60 -5.73
CA MET A 264 -3.54 -8.98 -4.51
C MET A 264 -4.88 -8.29 -4.81
N VAL A 265 -5.72 -8.11 -3.80
CA VAL A 265 -7.05 -7.50 -3.93
C VAL A 265 -7.01 -6.14 -3.26
N GLU A 266 -7.60 -5.11 -3.87
CA GLU A 266 -7.76 -3.79 -3.26
C GLU A 266 -9.07 -3.70 -2.47
N GLY A 267 -9.07 -2.86 -1.43
CA GLY A 267 -10.16 -2.77 -0.47
C GLY A 267 -10.40 -1.37 0.08
N PRO A 268 -11.47 -1.23 0.89
CA PRO A 268 -12.20 0.01 1.11
C PRO A 268 -11.36 1.21 1.55
N GLY A 269 -11.91 2.39 1.20
CA GLY A 269 -11.45 3.71 1.63
C GLY A 269 -12.09 4.16 2.94
N HIS A 270 -13.36 4.55 2.93
CA HIS A 270 -14.04 5.07 4.13
C HIS A 270 -14.87 3.98 4.81
N MET A 271 -14.60 3.68 6.08
CA MET A 271 -15.26 2.59 6.78
C MET A 271 -15.31 2.81 8.29
N PRO A 272 -16.50 2.76 8.93
CA PRO A 272 -16.59 2.88 10.36
C PRO A 272 -15.94 1.66 11.03
N MET A 273 -15.36 1.87 12.22
CA MET A 273 -14.49 0.88 12.87
C MET A 273 -15.14 -0.49 13.06
N ASP A 274 -16.44 -0.53 13.35
CA ASP A 274 -17.21 -1.76 13.60
C ASP A 274 -17.33 -2.67 12.37
N GLN A 275 -17.09 -2.14 11.16
CA GLN A 275 -17.22 -2.88 9.91
C GLN A 275 -15.89 -3.38 9.34
N ILE A 276 -14.75 -2.90 9.85
CA ILE A 276 -13.42 -3.17 9.28
C ILE A 276 -13.08 -4.67 9.35
N GLU A 277 -13.18 -5.27 10.54
CA GLU A 277 -12.84 -6.69 10.73
C GLU A 277 -13.74 -7.60 9.90
N ALA A 278 -15.03 -7.28 9.80
CA ALA A 278 -15.97 -8.01 8.96
C ALA A 278 -15.56 -7.98 7.48
N ASN A 279 -15.15 -6.82 6.96
CA ASN A 279 -14.65 -6.69 5.59
C ASN A 279 -13.39 -7.52 5.36
N MET A 280 -12.43 -7.48 6.30
CA MET A 280 -11.23 -8.31 6.21
C MET A 280 -11.59 -9.80 6.17
N LYS A 281 -12.54 -10.24 7.01
CA LYS A 281 -12.95 -11.64 7.07
C LYS A 281 -13.67 -12.11 5.79
N ILE A 282 -14.52 -11.26 5.23
CA ILE A 282 -15.20 -11.52 3.96
C ILE A 282 -14.16 -11.72 2.86
N GLN A 283 -13.24 -10.76 2.68
CA GLN A 283 -12.20 -10.83 1.66
C GLN A 283 -11.35 -12.09 1.78
N GLN A 284 -10.86 -12.40 2.99
CA GLN A 284 -10.04 -13.60 3.22
C GLN A 284 -10.76 -14.88 2.78
N THR A 285 -12.07 -14.95 2.98
CA THR A 285 -12.87 -16.12 2.65
C THR A 285 -13.12 -16.23 1.14
N ILE A 286 -13.59 -15.16 0.50
CA ILE A 286 -14.03 -15.22 -0.90
C ILE A 286 -12.87 -15.10 -1.90
N CYS A 287 -11.79 -14.41 -1.53
CA CYS A 287 -10.57 -14.26 -2.34
C CYS A 287 -9.51 -15.32 -2.00
N GLY A 288 -9.85 -16.38 -1.25
CA GLY A 288 -8.95 -17.51 -1.01
C GLY A 288 -7.69 -17.19 -0.20
N GLY A 289 -7.71 -16.10 0.58
CA GLY A 289 -6.56 -15.62 1.34
C GLY A 289 -5.54 -14.82 0.54
N ALA A 290 -5.87 -14.36 -0.67
CA ALA A 290 -5.05 -13.40 -1.41
C ALA A 290 -4.73 -12.17 -0.55
N PRO A 291 -3.53 -11.58 -0.65
CA PRO A 291 -3.17 -10.38 0.10
C PRO A 291 -4.17 -9.25 -0.13
N PHE A 292 -4.55 -8.57 0.95
CA PHE A 292 -5.49 -7.45 0.91
C PHE A 292 -4.75 -6.12 1.05
N TYR A 293 -5.00 -5.22 0.10
CA TYR A 293 -4.40 -3.89 -0.03
C TYR A 293 -5.47 -2.81 0.21
N VAL A 294 -5.38 -2.06 1.29
CA VAL A 294 -6.46 -1.12 1.71
C VAL A 294 -5.99 0.33 1.73
N LEU A 295 -6.89 1.27 1.40
CA LEU A 295 -6.63 2.71 1.44
C LEU A 295 -7.09 3.29 2.78
N GLY A 296 -6.21 3.36 3.77
CA GLY A 296 -6.58 3.61 5.16
C GLY A 296 -7.03 2.30 5.83
N PRO A 297 -8.33 2.10 6.15
CA PRO A 297 -9.48 2.96 5.85
C PRO A 297 -9.67 4.16 6.77
N LEU A 298 -10.31 5.22 6.28
CA LEU A 298 -10.71 6.39 7.06
C LEU A 298 -11.92 6.04 7.94
N VAL A 299 -11.76 6.17 9.26
CA VAL A 299 -12.81 5.82 10.24
C VAL A 299 -13.84 6.92 10.49
N THR A 300 -13.61 8.12 9.96
CA THR A 300 -14.51 9.27 10.09
C THR A 300 -14.28 10.27 8.96
N ASP A 301 -15.36 10.90 8.49
CA ASP A 301 -15.36 11.82 7.33
C ASP A 301 -15.22 13.30 7.74
N ILE A 302 -15.09 13.60 9.03
CA ILE A 302 -15.22 14.97 9.57
C ILE A 302 -13.89 15.67 9.88
N ALA A 303 -12.76 15.08 9.49
CA ALA A 303 -11.43 15.59 9.84
C ALA A 303 -10.49 15.82 8.62
N PRO A 304 -10.96 16.45 7.52
CA PRO A 304 -10.08 16.80 6.40
C PRO A 304 -8.92 17.68 6.90
N GLY A 305 -7.72 17.44 6.39
CA GLY A 305 -6.47 17.98 6.96
C GLY A 305 -5.79 17.05 7.96
N TYR A 306 -6.53 16.05 8.48
CA TYR A 306 -6.06 15.05 9.44
C TYR A 306 -6.40 13.62 9.01
N ASP A 307 -6.68 13.42 7.73
CA ASP A 307 -7.11 12.11 7.22
C ASP A 307 -6.01 11.04 7.32
N HIS A 308 -4.73 11.43 7.33
CA HIS A 308 -3.63 10.52 7.71
C HIS A 308 -3.82 9.90 9.11
N ILE A 309 -4.45 10.59 10.06
CA ILE A 309 -4.76 10.08 11.40
C ILE A 309 -6.00 9.18 11.35
N THR A 310 -7.07 9.63 10.70
CA THR A 310 -8.32 8.85 10.57
C THR A 310 -8.06 7.53 9.85
N ALA A 311 -7.22 7.56 8.82
CA ALA A 311 -6.75 6.41 8.07
C ALA A 311 -5.80 5.52 8.87
N ALA A 312 -4.90 6.08 9.69
CA ALA A 312 -3.99 5.27 10.52
C ALA A 312 -4.76 4.44 11.56
N ILE A 313 -5.85 4.97 12.13
CA ILE A 313 -6.71 4.21 13.06
C ILE A 313 -7.32 3.02 12.34
N GLY A 314 -7.97 3.24 11.19
CA GLY A 314 -8.61 2.15 10.45
C GLY A 314 -7.59 1.17 9.87
N GLY A 315 -6.46 1.67 9.37
CA GLY A 315 -5.38 0.86 8.82
C GLY A 315 -4.72 -0.05 9.85
N ALA A 316 -4.55 0.41 11.10
CA ALA A 316 -4.07 -0.45 12.18
C ALA A 316 -5.05 -1.58 12.48
N ILE A 317 -6.36 -1.29 12.52
CA ILE A 317 -7.41 -2.31 12.74
C ILE A 317 -7.46 -3.30 11.58
N ALA A 318 -7.45 -2.80 10.34
CA ALA A 318 -7.49 -3.62 9.14
C ALA A 318 -6.26 -4.54 9.05
N ALA A 319 -5.06 -3.99 9.28
CA ALA A 319 -3.82 -4.76 9.27
C ALA A 319 -3.75 -5.79 10.41
N ALA A 320 -4.23 -5.45 11.61
CA ALA A 320 -4.32 -6.40 12.72
C ALA A 320 -5.30 -7.55 12.41
N ALA A 321 -6.36 -7.27 11.65
CA ALA A 321 -7.31 -8.24 11.15
C ALA A 321 -6.86 -8.96 9.86
N GLY A 322 -5.68 -8.64 9.32
CA GLY A 322 -5.02 -9.38 8.23
C GLY A 322 -4.85 -8.62 6.91
N ALA A 323 -5.06 -7.30 6.84
CA ALA A 323 -4.60 -6.51 5.69
C ALA A 323 -3.06 -6.59 5.58
N ALA A 324 -2.59 -6.92 4.39
CA ALA A 324 -1.16 -7.16 4.14
C ALA A 324 -0.42 -5.89 3.73
N PHE A 325 -1.16 -4.92 3.18
CA PHE A 325 -0.61 -3.75 2.52
C PHE A 325 -1.51 -2.55 2.77
N LEU A 326 -0.93 -1.44 3.24
CA LEU A 326 -1.65 -0.19 3.51
C LEU A 326 -1.24 0.85 2.48
N CYS A 327 -2.19 1.38 1.72
CA CYS A 327 -1.97 2.61 0.99
C CYS A 327 -2.04 3.74 1.99
N TYR A 328 -0.99 4.55 2.04
CA TYR A 328 -0.96 5.69 2.91
C TYR A 328 -2.08 6.69 2.56
N VAL A 329 -2.39 7.56 3.52
CA VAL A 329 -3.25 8.72 3.32
C VAL A 329 -2.50 9.92 3.88
N THR A 330 -2.53 11.03 3.18
CA THR A 330 -1.78 12.24 3.56
C THR A 330 -2.69 13.24 4.29
N PRO A 331 -2.14 14.23 5.00
CA PRO A 331 -2.92 15.37 5.49
C PRO A 331 -3.70 16.10 4.38
N ALA A 332 -3.17 16.10 3.15
CA ALA A 332 -3.76 16.77 2.00
C ALA A 332 -4.91 15.99 1.33
N GLU A 333 -5.21 14.77 1.78
CA GLU A 333 -6.33 13.98 1.25
C GLU A 333 -7.63 14.81 1.29
N HIS A 334 -8.44 14.68 0.22
CA HIS A 334 -9.65 15.48 -0.01
C HIS A 334 -9.47 16.99 -0.18
N LEU A 335 -8.24 17.52 -0.14
CA LEU A 335 -7.97 18.95 -0.16
C LEU A 335 -7.07 19.39 -1.31
N ALA A 336 -5.95 18.71 -1.55
CA ALA A 336 -4.94 19.13 -2.52
C ALA A 336 -3.99 17.99 -2.91
N LEU A 337 -3.06 18.28 -3.83
CA LEU A 337 -1.88 17.45 -4.04
C LEU A 337 -0.94 17.57 -2.83
N PRO A 338 -0.38 16.46 -2.30
CA PRO A 338 0.47 16.50 -1.14
C PRO A 338 1.83 17.14 -1.45
N ASN A 339 2.31 17.98 -0.52
CA ASN A 339 3.69 18.46 -0.52
C ASN A 339 4.64 17.45 0.16
N VAL A 340 5.93 17.77 0.27
CA VAL A 340 6.95 16.88 0.86
C VAL A 340 6.64 16.53 2.33
N GLU A 341 6.17 17.49 3.11
CA GLU A 341 5.81 17.27 4.52
C GLU A 341 4.54 16.41 4.64
N ASP A 342 3.54 16.62 3.77
CA ASP A 342 2.33 15.79 3.73
C ASP A 342 2.68 14.32 3.43
N VAL A 343 3.63 14.10 2.51
CA VAL A 343 4.14 12.76 2.19
C VAL A 343 4.84 12.15 3.40
N ARG A 344 5.73 12.89 4.07
CA ARG A 344 6.42 12.42 5.28
C ARG A 344 5.42 12.03 6.37
N GLN A 345 4.43 12.87 6.67
CA GLN A 345 3.42 12.59 7.69
C GLN A 345 2.58 11.37 7.35
N GLY A 346 2.15 11.22 6.09
CA GLY A 346 1.41 10.05 5.63
C GLY A 346 2.21 8.75 5.78
N ILE A 347 3.51 8.79 5.45
CA ILE A 347 4.41 7.63 5.61
C ILE A 347 4.56 7.26 7.08
N ILE A 348 4.88 8.24 7.95
CA ILE A 348 5.06 7.98 9.38
C ILE A 348 3.77 7.45 10.01
N ALA A 349 2.62 8.04 9.71
CA ALA A 349 1.32 7.57 10.20
C ALA A 349 1.04 6.12 9.78
N SER A 350 1.32 5.78 8.51
CA SER A 350 1.10 4.43 7.98
C SER A 350 2.09 3.40 8.55
N LYS A 351 3.35 3.79 8.78
CA LYS A 351 4.34 2.93 9.45
C LYS A 351 3.97 2.66 10.90
N ILE A 352 3.44 3.65 11.62
CA ILE A 352 2.92 3.47 12.97
C ILE A 352 1.76 2.47 12.94
N ALA A 353 0.81 2.64 12.02
CA ALA A 353 -0.32 1.73 11.88
C ALA A 353 0.11 0.29 11.54
N ALA A 354 1.01 0.14 10.57
CA ALA A 354 1.57 -1.16 10.17
C ALA A 354 2.31 -1.84 11.33
N HIS A 355 3.19 -1.11 12.03
CA HIS A 355 3.95 -1.66 13.16
C HIS A 355 3.06 -2.04 14.34
N ALA A 356 2.06 -1.20 14.68
CA ALA A 356 1.10 -1.50 15.72
C ALA A 356 0.30 -2.79 15.41
N ALA A 357 -0.09 -2.97 14.14
CA ALA A 357 -0.73 -4.20 13.68
C ALA A 357 0.21 -5.41 13.73
N ASP A 358 1.48 -5.25 13.38
CA ASP A 358 2.48 -6.32 13.44
C ASP A 358 2.74 -6.78 14.88
N LEU A 359 2.73 -5.87 15.86
CA LEU A 359 2.75 -6.20 17.28
C LEU A 359 1.51 -7.01 17.69
N ALA A 360 0.31 -6.58 17.26
CA ALA A 360 -0.94 -7.27 17.56
C ALA A 360 -1.01 -8.69 16.95
N LYS A 361 -0.48 -8.86 15.73
CA LYS A 361 -0.36 -10.15 15.04
C LYS A 361 0.73 -11.06 15.62
N GLY A 362 1.65 -10.52 16.42
CA GLY A 362 2.81 -11.25 16.92
C GLY A 362 3.82 -11.59 15.82
N VAL A 363 4.03 -10.69 14.85
CA VAL A 363 4.98 -10.91 13.75
C VAL A 363 6.40 -11.08 14.28
N ARG A 364 7.15 -12.03 13.71
CA ARG A 364 8.50 -12.43 14.14
C ARG A 364 9.42 -11.21 14.22
N GLY A 365 9.89 -10.89 15.43
CA GLY A 365 10.83 -9.80 15.69
C GLY A 365 10.22 -8.40 15.86
N ALA A 366 8.90 -8.21 15.66
CA ALA A 366 8.27 -6.89 15.72
C ALA A 366 8.50 -6.17 17.06
N GLY A 367 8.33 -6.86 18.19
CA GLY A 367 8.48 -6.27 19.53
C GLY A 367 9.91 -5.88 19.93
N GLN A 368 10.95 -6.35 19.22
CA GLN A 368 12.34 -6.15 19.65
C GLN A 368 12.76 -4.67 19.63
N ILE A 369 12.19 -3.87 18.72
CA ILE A 369 12.52 -2.45 18.63
C ILE A 369 11.83 -1.64 19.73
N ASP A 370 10.61 -2.02 20.12
CA ASP A 370 9.88 -1.42 21.24
C ASP A 370 10.58 -1.72 22.58
N ASP A 371 11.06 -2.95 22.76
CA ASP A 371 11.85 -3.33 23.95
C ASP A 371 13.15 -2.52 24.03
N LYS A 372 13.88 -2.38 22.91
CA LYS A 372 15.09 -1.53 22.84
C LYS A 372 14.78 -0.06 23.14
N MET A 373 13.67 0.46 22.63
CA MET A 373 13.19 1.81 22.95
C MET A 373 12.86 1.94 24.44
N ALA A 374 12.25 0.92 25.06
CA ALA A 374 11.95 0.90 26.49
C ALA A 374 13.23 0.90 27.34
N ASP A 375 14.24 0.11 26.96
CA ASP A 375 15.55 0.09 27.62
C ASP A 375 16.26 1.45 27.50
N ALA A 376 16.28 2.05 26.31
CA ALA A 376 16.86 3.37 26.10
C ALA A 376 16.14 4.46 26.91
N ARG A 377 14.80 4.44 26.97
CA ARG A 377 14.00 5.35 27.81
C ARG A 377 14.29 5.15 29.29
N LYS A 378 14.36 3.91 29.76
CA LYS A 378 14.70 3.58 31.15
C LYS A 378 16.07 4.13 31.52
N ASN A 379 17.06 4.01 30.63
CA ASN A 379 18.41 4.51 30.86
C ASN A 379 18.58 6.01 30.58
N LEU A 380 17.51 6.71 30.17
CA LEU A 380 17.54 8.11 29.76
C LEU A 380 18.56 8.35 28.62
N ASP A 381 18.81 7.31 27.82
CA ASP A 381 19.69 7.31 26.66
C ASP A 381 18.93 7.89 25.46
N TRP A 382 19.17 9.17 25.18
CA TRP A 382 18.52 9.87 24.08
C TRP A 382 19.02 9.39 22.72
N GLU A 383 20.30 9.07 22.58
CA GLU A 383 20.85 8.54 21.33
C GLU A 383 20.28 7.16 21.00
N GLY A 384 20.16 6.29 22.00
CA GLY A 384 19.46 5.01 21.87
C GLY A 384 17.99 5.17 21.48
N GLN A 385 17.28 6.14 22.07
CA GLN A 385 15.88 6.43 21.70
C GLN A 385 15.77 6.92 20.25
N TRP A 386 16.64 7.82 19.81
CA TRP A 386 16.65 8.30 18.43
C TRP A 386 16.96 7.16 17.46
N ALA A 387 17.93 6.30 17.76
CA ALA A 387 18.25 5.15 16.92
C ALA A 387 17.08 4.15 16.75
N CYS A 388 16.13 4.12 17.69
CA CYS A 388 14.95 3.27 17.62
C CYS A 388 13.72 3.96 16.99
N ALA A 389 13.74 5.27 16.80
CA ALA A 389 12.58 6.03 16.35
C ALA A 389 12.30 5.82 14.85
N LEU A 390 11.02 5.81 14.47
CA LEU A 390 10.60 5.78 13.05
C LEU A 390 10.97 7.07 12.30
N ASP A 391 11.05 8.18 13.04
CA ASP A 391 11.51 9.51 12.57
C ASP A 391 12.46 10.11 13.63
N PRO A 392 13.76 9.76 13.57
CA PRO A 392 14.75 10.26 14.53
C PRO A 392 14.96 11.77 14.45
N GLU A 393 14.82 12.35 13.26
CA GLU A 393 15.06 13.78 13.02
C GLU A 393 14.01 14.63 13.73
N THR A 394 12.73 14.30 13.57
CA THR A 394 11.63 14.97 14.28
C THR A 394 11.80 14.85 15.80
N ALA A 395 12.14 13.65 16.28
CA ALA A 395 12.37 13.42 17.71
C ALA A 395 13.54 14.26 18.27
N ARG A 396 14.65 14.39 17.52
CA ARG A 396 15.78 15.26 17.87
C ARG A 396 15.40 16.73 17.88
N ASN A 397 14.69 17.19 16.84
CA ASN A 397 14.29 18.59 16.68
C ASN A 397 13.36 19.05 17.81
N ILE A 398 12.33 18.27 18.15
CA ILE A 398 11.42 18.58 19.26
C ILE A 398 12.18 18.76 20.57
N ARG A 399 13.13 17.86 20.88
CA ARG A 399 13.94 17.95 22.09
C ARG A 399 14.88 19.15 22.07
N LYS A 400 15.49 19.46 20.92
CA LYS A 400 16.41 20.59 20.73
C LYS A 400 15.70 21.93 20.91
N GLU A 401 14.53 22.09 20.30
CA GLU A 401 13.71 23.30 20.40
C GLU A 401 13.19 23.54 21.81
N ARG A 402 12.93 22.46 22.56
CA ARG A 402 12.38 22.48 23.92
C ARG A 402 13.41 21.97 24.93
N LYS A 403 14.64 22.50 24.87
CA LYS A 403 15.79 22.03 25.65
C LYS A 403 15.48 22.03 27.15
N PRO A 404 15.73 20.93 27.88
CA PRO A 404 15.51 20.88 29.32
C PRO A 404 16.59 21.65 30.09
N GLU A 405 16.26 22.10 31.29
CA GLU A 405 17.24 22.67 32.24
C GLU A 405 18.23 21.59 32.75
N HIS A 406 17.80 20.33 32.81
CA HIS A 406 18.60 19.18 33.23
C HIS A 406 18.69 18.15 32.10
N GLU A 407 19.91 17.83 31.66
CA GLU A 407 20.13 16.96 30.48
C GLU A 407 19.69 15.50 30.69
N ASP A 408 19.66 15.04 31.95
CA ASP A 408 19.20 13.72 32.36
C ASP A 408 17.67 13.57 32.33
N THR A 409 16.92 14.57 31.85
CA THR A 409 15.45 14.53 31.77
C THR A 409 14.93 15.23 30.52
N CYS A 410 13.60 15.25 30.33
CA CYS A 410 12.94 16.10 29.32
C CYS A 410 12.32 17.33 29.97
N SER A 411 11.96 18.31 29.14
CA SER A 411 11.35 19.57 29.56
C SER A 411 9.92 19.42 30.12
N MET A 412 9.30 18.24 30.00
CA MET A 412 7.95 18.00 30.54
C MET A 412 7.95 17.95 32.07
N CYS A 413 8.89 17.22 32.68
CA CYS A 413 8.89 16.98 34.13
C CYS A 413 10.15 17.50 34.84
N GLY A 414 11.27 17.73 34.13
CA GLY A 414 12.55 18.06 34.77
C GLY A 414 12.90 17.06 35.87
N LYS A 415 13.36 17.57 37.03
CA LYS A 415 13.71 16.74 38.20
C LYS A 415 12.55 15.86 38.72
N PHE A 416 11.29 16.17 38.42
CA PHE A 416 10.13 15.34 38.76
C PHE A 416 9.94 14.13 37.81
N CYS A 417 10.89 13.86 36.91
CA CYS A 417 10.84 12.71 36.03
C CYS A 417 10.72 11.40 36.84
N ALA A 418 9.65 10.64 36.56
CA ALA A 418 9.37 9.37 37.23
C ALA A 418 10.46 8.32 36.97
N VAL A 419 10.93 8.18 35.73
CA VAL A 419 11.97 7.20 35.36
C VAL A 419 13.27 7.48 36.10
N ARG A 420 13.74 8.74 36.07
CA ARG A 420 14.94 9.17 36.82
C ARG A 420 14.80 8.89 38.31
N SER A 421 13.70 9.33 38.92
CA SER A 421 13.47 9.19 40.35
C SER A 421 13.44 7.73 40.78
N MET A 422 12.76 6.88 40.00
CA MET A 422 12.72 5.44 40.25
C MET A 422 14.09 4.77 40.10
N ASN A 423 14.86 5.11 39.07
CA ASN A 423 16.21 4.56 38.91
C ASN A 423 17.12 4.94 40.09
N LYS A 424 17.12 6.21 40.50
CA LYS A 424 17.86 6.70 41.67
C LYS A 424 17.42 5.98 42.95
N ALA A 425 16.11 5.88 43.19
CA ALA A 425 15.56 5.18 44.35
C ALA A 425 16.02 3.72 44.43
N LEU A 426 15.97 3.00 43.31
CA LEU A 426 16.39 1.60 43.23
C LEU A 426 17.91 1.43 43.36
N ALA A 427 18.70 2.44 42.96
CA ALA A 427 20.14 2.49 43.16
C ALA A 427 20.56 2.92 44.58
N GLY A 428 19.61 3.30 45.44
CA GLY A 428 19.90 3.83 46.78
C GLY A 428 20.49 5.25 46.76
N GLU A 429 20.30 5.99 45.67
CA GLU A 429 20.79 7.35 45.49
C GLU A 429 19.81 8.39 46.08
N HIS A 430 20.35 9.55 46.48
CA HIS A 430 19.52 10.68 46.87
C HIS A 430 18.77 11.27 45.66
N ILE A 431 17.46 11.49 45.83
CA ILE A 431 16.60 12.07 44.81
C ILE A 431 16.51 13.57 45.04
N ASP A 432 17.27 14.34 44.29
CA ASP A 432 17.17 15.79 44.23
C ASP A 432 15.97 16.19 43.34
N ILE A 433 14.95 16.76 43.98
CA ILE A 433 13.74 17.28 43.30
C ILE A 433 13.78 18.80 43.22
N LEU A 434 14.29 19.46 44.26
CA LEU A 434 14.46 20.92 44.34
C LEU A 434 15.86 21.33 43.89
#